data_AF-A0A6L2JRE9-F1
#
_entry.id   AF-A0A6L2JRE9-F1
#
_cell.length_a   1.000
_cell.length_b   1.000
_cell.length_c   1.000
_cell.angle_alpha   90.00
_cell.angle_beta   90.00
_cell.angle_gamma   90.00
#
_symmetry.space_group_name_H-M   'P 1'
#
loop_
_entity.id
_entity.type
_entity.pdbx_description
1 polymer ?
#
loop_
_entity_poly.entity_id
_entity_poly.type
_entity_poly.pdbx_seq_one_letter_code
_entity_poly.pdbx_strand_id
1 'polypeptide(L)'
;MLELRDKIKDYVIYKVGNGKRILVGHDKWCEQGPLINIISYRSTYDARLKSNATVSELIVDDNWIRPSEWYNRYPISRNVQCPTIAENMEDKVLWLNSNGVPVHYSIKAVWKDLRGCLAYSEMASCNIVLQI
;
A
#
# COMPACT_ATOMS: atom_id res chain seq x y z
N MET A 1 3.28 -20.52 2.00
CA MET A 1 3.65 -19.31 1.22
C MET A 1 2.68 -18.13 1.44
N LEU A 2 1.37 -18.36 1.63
CA LEU A 2 0.40 -17.30 1.93
C LEU A 2 0.58 -16.65 3.32
N GLU A 3 0.94 -17.43 4.33
CA GLU A 3 1.08 -16.94 5.72
C GLU A 3 2.15 -15.84 5.87
N LEU A 4 3.27 -15.95 5.15
CA LEU A 4 4.31 -14.93 5.19
C LEU A 4 3.82 -13.63 4.53
N ARG A 5 3.09 -13.74 3.41
CA ARG A 5 2.51 -12.59 2.72
C ARG A 5 1.57 -11.83 3.66
N ASP A 6 0.72 -12.53 4.40
CA ASP A 6 -0.19 -11.90 5.35
C ASP A 6 0.52 -11.24 6.53
N LYS A 7 1.67 -11.77 6.96
CA LYS A 7 2.50 -11.16 8.01
C LYS A 7 3.24 -9.90 7.55
N ILE A 8 3.66 -9.84 6.28
CA ILE A 8 4.51 -8.73 5.79
C ILE A 8 3.72 -7.62 5.08
N LYS A 9 2.50 -7.90 4.58
CA LYS A 9 1.76 -6.96 3.72
C LYS A 9 1.54 -5.59 4.36
N ASP A 10 1.32 -5.53 5.68
CA ASP A 10 1.03 -4.27 6.38
C ASP A 10 2.27 -3.36 6.52
N TYR A 11 3.46 -3.94 6.32
CA TYR A 11 4.75 -3.27 6.34
C TYR A 11 5.24 -2.88 4.92
N VAL A 12 4.55 -3.34 3.86
CA VAL A 12 4.85 -2.89 2.48
C VAL A 12 4.03 -1.64 2.21
N ILE A 13 4.71 -0.53 1.95
CA ILE A 13 4.07 0.75 1.63
C ILE A 13 4.60 1.28 0.30
N TYR A 14 3.83 2.15 -0.34
CA TYR A 14 4.15 2.70 -1.64
C TYR A 14 4.26 4.21 -1.57
N LYS A 15 5.41 4.72 -2.01
CA LYS A 15 5.61 6.15 -2.24
C LYS A 15 5.22 6.46 -3.67
N VAL A 16 4.21 7.31 -3.82
CA VAL A 16 3.71 7.78 -5.11
C VAL A 16 4.77 8.65 -5.79
N GLY A 17 5.12 8.29 -7.03
CA GLY A 17 5.86 9.10 -7.98
C GLY A 17 4.92 9.50 -9.12
N ASN A 18 4.97 8.77 -10.23
CA ASN A 18 4.08 8.95 -11.37
C ASN A 18 2.73 8.26 -11.20
N GLY A 19 2.56 7.41 -10.18
CA GLY A 19 1.30 6.76 -9.81
C GLY A 19 0.81 5.68 -10.77
N LYS A 20 1.62 5.31 -11.78
CA LYS A 20 1.22 4.38 -12.86
C LYS A 20 1.30 2.91 -12.44
N ARG A 21 1.98 2.60 -11.33
CA ARG A 21 2.19 1.21 -10.86
C ARG A 21 1.49 0.90 -9.55
N ILE A 22 0.98 1.92 -8.87
CA ILE A 22 0.31 1.78 -7.58
C ILE A 22 -1.18 1.61 -7.81
N LEU A 23 -1.72 0.48 -7.36
CA LEU A 23 -3.14 0.18 -7.41
C LEU A 23 -3.87 0.89 -6.27
N VAL A 24 -4.83 1.73 -6.62
CA VAL A 24 -5.60 2.53 -5.64
C VAL A 24 -6.26 1.64 -4.60
N GLY A 25 -6.88 0.55 -5.07
CA GLY A 25 -7.69 -0.33 -4.24
C GLY A 25 -6.85 -1.21 -3.31
N HIS A 26 -5.62 -1.54 -3.67
CA HIS A 26 -4.89 -2.67 -3.07
C HIS A 26 -3.56 -2.31 -2.43
N ASP A 27 -2.92 -1.22 -2.87
CA ASP A 27 -1.62 -0.82 -2.36
C ASP A 27 -1.75 0.21 -1.22
N LYS A 28 -0.81 0.17 -0.27
CA LYS A 28 -0.75 1.12 0.85
C LYS A 28 0.00 2.38 0.44
N TRP A 29 -0.70 3.29 -0.24
CA TRP A 29 -0.15 4.54 -0.79
C TRP A 29 -0.54 5.79 0.01
N CYS A 30 -1.45 5.66 0.98
CA CYS A 30 -1.82 6.69 1.94
C CYS A 30 -1.81 6.15 3.38
N GLU A 31 -1.88 7.03 4.37
CA GLU A 31 -1.88 6.65 5.79
C GLU A 31 -3.06 5.74 6.17
N GLN A 32 -4.21 5.95 5.53
CA GLN A 32 -5.42 5.16 5.75
C GLN A 32 -5.34 3.77 5.08
N GLY A 33 -4.28 3.51 4.33
CA GLY A 33 -4.04 2.24 3.64
C GLY A 33 -4.67 2.16 2.25
N PRO A 34 -4.87 0.94 1.74
CA PRO A 34 -5.55 0.71 0.46
C PRO A 34 -7.00 1.23 0.47
N LEU A 35 -7.47 1.77 -0.65
CA LEU A 35 -8.80 2.37 -0.72
C LEU A 35 -9.93 1.38 -0.42
N ILE A 36 -9.74 0.08 -0.72
CA ILE A 36 -10.73 -0.98 -0.43
C ILE A 36 -11.01 -1.17 1.07
N ASN A 37 -10.09 -0.72 1.93
CA ASN A 37 -10.28 -0.75 3.39
C ASN A 37 -11.17 0.40 3.88
N ILE A 38 -11.35 1.43 3.06
CA ILE A 38 -12.07 2.67 3.40
C ILE A 38 -13.44 2.70 2.73
N ILE A 39 -13.52 2.20 1.48
CA ILE A 39 -14.69 2.33 0.61
C ILE A 39 -15.24 0.95 0.28
N SER A 40 -16.56 0.80 0.38
CA SER A 40 -17.21 -0.47 0.05
C SER A 40 -17.08 -0.81 -1.43
N TYR A 41 -17.02 -2.11 -1.75
CA TYR A 41 -17.05 -2.62 -3.11
C TYR A 41 -18.18 -2.00 -3.96
N ARG A 42 -19.38 -1.88 -3.37
CA ARG A 42 -20.54 -1.28 -4.04
C ARG A 42 -20.28 0.17 -4.45
N SER A 43 -19.71 0.98 -3.55
CA SER A 43 -19.42 2.39 -3.86
C SER A 43 -18.29 2.56 -4.86
N THR A 44 -17.32 1.64 -4.89
CA THR A 44 -16.29 1.55 -5.95
C THR A 44 -16.91 1.21 -7.30
N TYR A 45 -17.82 0.25 -7.33
CA TYR A 45 -18.55 -0.16 -8.53
C TYR A 45 -19.45 0.97 -9.07
N ASP A 46 -20.21 1.63 -8.19
CA ASP A 46 -21.07 2.77 -8.54
C ASP A 46 -20.25 3.93 -9.15
N ALA A 47 -19.02 4.13 -8.66
CA ALA A 47 -18.07 5.12 -9.19
C ALA A 47 -17.41 4.72 -10.51
N ARG A 48 -17.71 3.52 -11.04
CA ARG A 48 -17.06 2.91 -12.22
C ARG A 48 -15.53 2.82 -12.10
N LEU A 49 -15.03 2.70 -10.87
CA LEU A 49 -13.59 2.53 -10.64
C LEU A 49 -13.21 1.08 -11.00
N LYS A 50 -12.21 0.94 -11.88
CA LYS A 50 -11.68 -0.37 -12.24
C LYS A 50 -11.00 -1.03 -11.03
N SER A 51 -11.06 -2.36 -10.92
CA SER A 51 -10.38 -3.10 -9.85
C SER A 51 -8.86 -2.91 -9.88
N ASN A 52 -8.29 -2.74 -11.07
CA ASN A 52 -6.88 -2.48 -11.30
C ASN A 52 -6.57 -0.98 -11.53
N ALA A 53 -7.46 -0.07 -11.11
CA ALA A 53 -7.24 1.35 -11.27
C ALA A 53 -5.97 1.80 -10.54
N THR A 54 -5.16 2.61 -11.20
CA THR A 54 -3.92 3.14 -10.65
C THR A 54 -4.12 4.51 -10.02
N VAL A 55 -3.19 4.93 -9.16
CA VAL A 55 -3.26 6.25 -8.50
C VAL A 55 -3.25 7.38 -9.53
N SER A 56 -2.47 7.22 -10.61
CA SER A 56 -2.43 8.19 -11.71
C SER A 56 -3.77 8.35 -12.44
N GLU A 57 -4.56 7.28 -12.58
CA GLU A 57 -5.87 7.35 -13.25
C GLU A 57 -6.93 8.09 -12.43
N LEU A 58 -6.69 8.29 -11.13
CA LEU A 58 -7.59 9.01 -10.24
C LEU A 58 -7.22 10.48 -10.03
N ILE A 59 -6.10 10.92 -10.58
CA ILE A 59 -5.59 12.28 -10.36
C ILE A 59 -5.61 13.02 -11.69
N VAL A 60 -6.35 14.12 -11.73
CA VAL A 60 -6.46 14.99 -12.89
C VAL A 60 -6.23 16.41 -12.41
N ASP A 61 -5.31 17.12 -13.07
CA ASP A 61 -4.92 18.49 -12.71
C ASP A 61 -4.57 18.62 -11.21
N ASP A 62 -3.76 17.67 -10.69
CA ASP A 62 -3.36 17.56 -9.27
C ASP A 62 -4.52 17.37 -8.27
N ASN A 63 -5.72 17.08 -8.77
CA ASN A 63 -6.91 16.83 -7.96
C ASN A 63 -7.33 15.37 -8.02
N TRP A 64 -7.62 14.82 -6.85
CA TRP A 64 -8.20 13.49 -6.75
C TRP A 64 -9.67 13.52 -7.17
N ILE A 65 -9.97 12.93 -8.33
CA ILE A 65 -11.34 12.74 -8.79
C ILE A 65 -11.98 11.62 -7.97
N ARG A 66 -12.80 12.02 -6.99
CA ARG A 66 -13.63 11.10 -6.19
C ARG A 66 -15.09 11.53 -6.23
N PRO A 67 -16.04 10.58 -6.26
CA PRO A 67 -17.47 10.88 -6.15
C PRO A 67 -17.79 11.70 -4.91
N SER A 68 -18.66 12.70 -5.05
CA SER A 68 -19.06 13.59 -3.94
C SER A 68 -19.79 12.82 -2.83
N GLU A 69 -20.44 11.71 -3.16
CA GLU A 69 -21.15 10.83 -2.23
C GLU A 69 -20.19 10.17 -1.23
N TRP A 70 -18.93 9.96 -1.61
CA TRP A 70 -17.94 9.33 -0.74
C TRP A 70 -17.62 10.21 0.47
N TYR A 71 -17.65 11.54 0.33
CA TYR A 71 -17.37 12.46 1.43
C TYR A 71 -18.37 12.31 2.58
N ASN A 72 -19.64 12.04 2.28
CA ASN A 72 -20.66 11.88 3.30
C ASN A 72 -20.72 10.46 3.83
N ARG A 73 -20.52 9.46 2.95
CA ARG A 73 -20.62 8.05 3.31
C ARG A 73 -19.39 7.52 4.05
N TYR A 74 -18.21 8.06 3.73
CA TYR A 74 -16.92 7.60 4.26
C TYR A 74 -16.16 8.81 4.83
N PRO A 75 -16.43 9.25 6.06
CA PRO A 75 -15.72 10.39 6.66
C PRO A 75 -14.20 10.22 6.65
N ILE A 76 -13.70 8.99 6.81
CA ILE A 76 -12.27 8.64 6.73
C ILE A 76 -11.67 8.97 5.36
N SER A 77 -12.46 8.87 4.28
CA SER A 77 -11.98 9.22 2.93
C SER A 77 -11.56 10.68 2.83
N ARG A 78 -12.13 11.59 3.64
CA ARG A 78 -11.74 13.01 3.67
C ARG A 78 -10.30 13.22 4.11
N ASN A 79 -9.77 12.32 4.93
CA ASN A 79 -8.40 12.39 5.46
C ASN A 79 -7.37 11.83 4.48
N VAL A 80 -7.80 11.08 3.47
CA VAL A 80 -6.92 10.60 2.41
C VAL A 80 -6.46 11.81 1.60
N GLN A 81 -5.19 12.15 1.76
CA GLN A 81 -4.55 13.26 1.06
C GLN A 81 -4.44 12.93 -0.43
N CYS A 82 -4.68 13.94 -1.29
CA CYS A 82 -4.35 13.82 -2.71
C CYS A 82 -2.83 13.69 -2.83
N PRO A 83 -2.28 12.61 -3.40
CA PRO A 83 -0.84 12.50 -3.56
C PRO A 83 -0.41 13.38 -4.73
N THR A 84 0.71 14.08 -4.58
CA THR A 84 1.30 14.84 -5.68
C THR A 84 1.91 13.89 -6.70
N ILE A 85 1.50 14.00 -7.95
CA ILE A 85 2.04 13.20 -9.05
C ILE A 85 3.23 13.92 -9.65
N ALA A 86 4.34 13.20 -9.82
CA ALA A 86 5.52 13.67 -10.53
C ALA A 86 5.79 12.72 -11.70
N GLU A 87 5.41 13.13 -12.91
CA GLU A 87 5.53 12.32 -14.13
C GLU A 87 6.96 11.77 -14.37
N ASN A 88 7.97 12.56 -13.98
CA ASN A 88 9.39 12.21 -14.13
C ASN A 88 9.96 11.37 -12.97
N MET A 89 9.13 10.95 -12.00
CA MET A 89 9.55 10.15 -10.85
C MET A 89 8.84 8.80 -10.86
N GLU A 90 9.58 7.70 -10.71
CA GLU A 90 8.95 6.38 -10.57
C GLU A 90 8.37 6.16 -9.18
N ASP A 91 7.28 5.38 -9.13
CA ASP A 91 6.72 4.83 -7.89
C ASP A 91 7.75 3.96 -7.17
N LYS A 92 7.81 4.07 -5.83
CA LYS A 92 8.76 3.32 -5.01
C LYS A 92 8.05 2.45 -3.99
N VAL A 93 8.48 1.19 -3.88
CA VAL A 93 8.11 0.30 -2.79
C VAL A 93 9.05 0.57 -1.61
N LEU A 94 8.49 0.74 -0.42
CA LEU A 94 9.20 0.94 0.82
C LEU A 94 8.82 -0.15 1.82
N TRP A 95 9.74 -0.45 2.73
CA TRP A 95 9.51 -1.30 3.89
C TRP A 95 9.33 -0.40 5.12
N LEU A 96 8.19 -0.50 5.81
CA LEU A 96 8.01 0.08 7.13
C LEU A 96 8.68 -0.84 8.13
N ASN A 97 9.82 -0.41 8.69
CA ASN A 97 10.54 -1.27 9.62
C ASN A 97 9.84 -1.37 10.99
N SER A 98 10.36 -2.24 11.85
CA SER A 98 9.91 -2.45 13.23
C SER A 98 9.89 -1.21 14.11
N ASN A 99 10.68 -0.18 13.77
CA ASN A 99 10.70 1.11 14.45
C ASN A 99 9.67 2.11 13.87
N GLY A 100 8.82 1.67 12.93
CA GLY A 100 7.85 2.52 12.24
C GLY A 100 8.48 3.48 11.22
N VAL A 101 9.72 3.24 10.78
CA VAL A 101 10.42 4.11 9.82
C VAL A 101 10.40 3.49 8.43
N PRO A 102 9.90 4.21 7.40
CA PRO A 102 10.01 3.79 6.00
C PRO A 102 11.46 3.72 5.52
N VAL A 103 11.85 2.59 4.94
CA VAL A 103 13.19 2.36 4.37
C VAL A 103 13.13 1.75 2.97
N HIS A 104 14.30 1.75 2.32
CA HIS A 104 14.67 0.90 1.19
C HIS A 104 13.99 -0.48 1.18
N TYR A 105 12.95 -0.74 0.38
CA TYR A 105 12.46 -2.11 0.26
C TYR A 105 13.54 -3.01 -0.34
N SER A 106 13.92 -4.07 0.37
CA SER A 106 14.77 -5.13 -0.15
C SER A 106 14.55 -6.38 0.67
N ILE A 107 14.72 -7.55 0.05
CA ILE A 107 14.66 -8.84 0.75
C ILE A 107 15.60 -8.83 1.97
N LYS A 108 16.79 -8.25 1.84
CA LYS A 108 17.76 -8.07 2.93
C LYS A 108 17.21 -7.22 4.09
N ALA A 109 16.55 -6.10 3.80
CA ALA A 109 15.95 -5.23 4.81
C ALA A 109 14.82 -5.94 5.55
N VAL A 110 13.91 -6.59 4.81
CA VAL A 110 12.80 -7.37 5.38
C VAL A 110 13.31 -8.46 6.32
N TRP A 111 14.27 -9.28 5.88
CA TRP A 111 14.83 -10.36 6.71
C TRP A 111 15.62 -9.85 7.92
N LYS A 112 16.30 -8.71 7.80
CA LYS A 112 16.99 -8.10 8.93
C LYS A 112 15.99 -7.69 10.02
N ASP A 113 14.88 -7.11 9.60
CA ASP A 113 13.84 -6.59 10.49
C ASP A 113 13.01 -7.71 11.12
N LEU A 114 12.57 -8.69 10.32
CA LEU A 114 11.84 -9.87 10.81
C LEU A 114 12.65 -10.67 11.85
N ARG A 115 13.96 -10.83 11.65
CA ARG A 115 14.84 -11.49 12.63
C ARG A 115 15.02 -10.70 13.93
N GLY A 116 14.88 -9.39 13.88
CA GLY A 116 14.94 -8.54 15.06
C GLY A 116 13.66 -8.59 15.90
N CYS A 117 12.51 -8.86 15.27
CA CYS A 117 11.21 -8.91 15.93
C CYS A 117 10.73 -10.31 16.33
N LEU A 118 11.09 -11.35 15.56
CA LEU A 118 10.65 -12.71 15.83
C LEU A 118 11.67 -13.41 16.70
N ALA A 119 11.23 -13.93 17.85
CA ALA A 119 12.03 -14.90 18.61
C ALA A 119 12.40 -16.05 17.67
N TYR A 120 13.65 -16.51 17.74
CA TYR A 120 14.24 -17.53 16.85
C TYR A 120 13.35 -18.78 16.64
N SER A 121 12.48 -19.09 17.59
CA SER A 121 11.52 -20.21 17.57
C SER A 121 10.40 -20.08 16.53
N GLU A 122 9.98 -18.88 16.12
CA GLU A 122 8.90 -18.67 15.15
C GLU A 122 9.39 -18.68 13.69
N MET A 123 10.70 -18.51 13.48
CA MET A 123 11.31 -18.53 12.15
C MET A 123 11.67 -19.96 11.69
N ALA A 124 11.88 -20.88 12.63
CA ALA A 124 12.19 -22.29 12.31
C ALA A 124 10.98 -23.07 11.74
N SER A 125 9.75 -22.60 11.95
CA SER A 125 8.54 -23.20 11.40
C SER A 125 8.22 -22.75 9.97
N CYS A 126 8.84 -21.66 9.49
CA CYS A 126 8.86 -21.30 8.08
C CYS A 126 10.12 -21.91 7.43
N ASN A 127 9.99 -23.06 6.79
CA ASN A 127 11.03 -23.69 5.94
C ASN A 127 11.48 -22.78 4.77
N ILE A 128 12.17 -21.69 5.07
CA ILE A 128 12.89 -20.82 4.11
C ILE A 128 14.39 -20.81 4.44
N VAL A 129 14.84 -21.65 5.37
CA VAL A 129 16.25 -22.01 5.48
C VAL A 129 16.48 -23.16 4.51
N LEU A 130 16.94 -22.84 3.30
CA LEU A 130 17.83 -23.62 2.40
C LEU A 130 17.57 -23.15 0.96
N GLN A 131 18.62 -22.58 0.33
CA GLN A 131 18.72 -22.08 -1.06
C GLN A 131 18.49 -20.57 -1.26
N ILE A 132 19.42 -19.76 -0.76
CA ILE A 132 20.25 -18.88 -1.62
C ILE A 132 21.68 -18.96 -1.10
#